data_AF-A0A1P8JZ31-F1
#
_entry.id   AF-A0A1P8JZ31-F1
#
_cell.length_a   1.000
_cell.length_b   1.000
_cell.length_c   1.000
_cell.angle_alpha   90.00
_cell.angle_beta   90.00
_cell.angle_gamma   90.00
#
_symmetry.space_group_name_H-M   'P 1'
#
loop_
_entity.id
_entity.type
_entity.pdbx_description
1 polymer ?
#
loop_
_entity_poly.entity_id
_entity_poly.type
_entity_poly.pdbx_seq_one_letter_code
_entity_poly.pdbx_strand_id
1 'polypeptide(L)'
;MRAAQSTPRACATFDLVANPRQWIQFGGGQLNACYPRQRHPSALLYYLGGELDSWQAGRYLTVQMGEKDPVCIANWILGYARSVLEGGPAPIFSASLGRLRAPNPMA
;
A
#
# COMPACT_ATOMS: atom_id res chain seq x y z
N MET A 1 14.24 -11.80 27.70
CA MET A 1 14.96 -10.97 26.70
C MET A 1 13.96 -10.04 26.06
N ARG A 2 14.08 -8.71 26.25
CA ARG A 2 13.20 -7.72 25.61
C ARG A 2 13.73 -7.46 24.20
N ALA A 3 12.94 -7.77 23.18
CA ALA A 3 13.25 -7.39 21.80
C ALA A 3 13.32 -5.86 21.72
N ALA A 4 14.44 -5.32 21.24
CA ALA A 4 14.55 -3.91 20.90
C ALA A 4 13.50 -3.62 19.82
N GLN A 5 12.47 -2.85 20.17
CA GLN A 5 11.50 -2.36 19.21
C GLN A 5 12.24 -1.42 18.27
N SER A 6 12.59 -1.89 17.07
CA SER A 6 13.11 -1.05 16.02
C SER A 6 12.07 0.02 15.73
N THR A 7 12.40 1.27 16.05
CA THR A 7 11.55 2.42 15.73
C THR A 7 11.31 2.39 14.21
N PRO A 8 10.05 2.28 13.75
CA PRO A 8 9.76 2.24 12.32
C PRO A 8 10.33 3.50 11.68
N ARG A 9 11.21 3.33 10.69
CA ARG A 9 11.84 4.47 9.98
C ARG A 9 10.83 5.28 9.16
N ALA A 10 9.66 4.70 8.90
CA ALA A 10 8.52 5.35 8.29
C ALA A 10 7.23 4.81 8.93
N CYS A 11 6.32 5.72 9.29
CA CYS A 11 4.95 5.40 9.67
C CYS A 11 4.03 6.08 8.65
N ALA A 12 3.12 5.32 8.06
CA ALA A 12 2.03 5.85 7.25
C ALA A 12 0.75 5.75 8.08
N THR A 13 0.14 6.89 8.38
CA THR A 13 -1.15 6.98 9.08
C THR A 13 -2.23 7.30 8.05
N PHE A 14 -3.30 6.50 8.02
CA PHE A 14 -4.43 6.70 7.13
C PHE A 14 -5.71 6.84 7.97
N ASP A 15 -6.51 7.86 7.70
CA ASP A 15 -7.86 7.97 8.25
C ASP A 15 -8.80 7.07 7.45
N LEU A 16 -9.19 5.94 8.04
CA LEU A 16 -10.11 4.99 7.43
C LEU A 16 -11.56 5.38 7.76
N VAL A 17 -12.27 5.95 6.79
CA VAL A 17 -13.74 5.91 6.81
C VAL A 17 -14.11 4.45 6.60
N ALA A 18 -14.74 3.83 7.60
CA ALA A 18 -15.08 2.41 7.58
C ALA A 18 -16.06 2.07 6.44
N ASN A 19 -15.53 1.73 5.27
CA ASN A 19 -16.26 1.15 4.16
C ASN A 19 -15.82 -0.32 4.01
N PRO A 20 -16.65 -1.31 4.37
CA PRO A 20 -16.28 -2.71 4.27
C PRO A 20 -16.02 -3.17 2.83
N ARG A 21 -16.35 -2.33 1.83
CA ARG A 21 -16.09 -2.56 0.42
C ARG A 21 -14.79 -1.93 -0.08
N GLN A 22 -14.00 -1.29 0.77
CA GLN A 22 -12.73 -0.65 0.39
C GLN A 22 -11.67 -0.98 1.44
N TRP A 23 -10.76 -1.90 1.10
CA TRP A 23 -9.71 -2.35 2.00
C TRP A 23 -8.45 -2.70 1.22
N ILE A 24 -7.30 -2.50 1.86
CA ILE A 24 -5.96 -2.87 1.38
C ILE A 24 -5.17 -3.34 2.61
N GLN A 25 -4.44 -4.44 2.50
CA GLN A 25 -3.63 -5.02 3.55
C GLN A 25 -2.27 -5.42 2.99
N PHE A 26 -1.19 -5.05 3.70
CA PHE A 26 0.16 -5.55 3.44
C PHE A 26 0.61 -6.45 4.58
N GLY A 27 1.14 -7.63 4.25
CA GLY A 27 1.71 -8.55 5.23
C GLY A 27 2.39 -9.74 4.57
N GLY A 28 3.48 -10.23 5.15
CA GLY A 28 4.19 -11.40 4.61
C GLY A 28 4.71 -11.23 3.18
N GLY A 29 5.07 -9.99 2.77
CA GLY A 29 5.52 -9.70 1.40
C GLY A 29 4.38 -9.63 0.37
N GLN A 30 3.13 -9.68 0.81
CA GLN A 30 1.94 -9.70 -0.04
C GLN A 30 1.05 -8.48 0.18
N LEU A 31 0.47 -7.98 -0.91
CA LEU A 31 -0.63 -7.02 -0.89
C LEU A 31 -1.93 -7.73 -1.22
N ASN A 32 -2.89 -7.62 -0.32
CA ASN A 32 -4.26 -8.08 -0.51
C ASN A 32 -5.17 -6.85 -0.56
N ALA A 33 -6.04 -6.75 -1.57
CA ALA A 33 -6.92 -5.59 -1.69
C ALA A 33 -8.28 -5.95 -2.26
N CYS A 34 -9.29 -5.16 -1.90
CA CYS A 34 -10.59 -5.16 -2.58
C CYS A 34 -10.41 -4.78 -4.05
N TYR A 35 -10.96 -5.59 -4.96
CA TYR A 35 -10.90 -5.32 -6.39
C TYR A 35 -12.30 -5.25 -7.01
N PRO A 36 -12.92 -4.06 -7.09
CA PRO A 36 -14.30 -3.89 -7.56
C PRO A 36 -14.45 -4.04 -9.08
N ARG A 37 -13.34 -4.15 -9.82
CA ARG A 37 -13.35 -4.19 -11.29
C ARG A 37 -13.60 -5.61 -11.79
N GLN A 38 -14.20 -5.69 -12.98
CA GLN A 38 -14.46 -6.97 -13.67
C GLN A 38 -13.32 -7.39 -14.61
N ARG A 39 -12.45 -6.45 -14.98
CA ARG A 39 -11.34 -6.70 -15.92
C ARG A 39 -10.15 -7.31 -15.19
N HIS A 40 -9.33 -8.09 -15.89
CA HIS A 40 -8.10 -8.64 -15.34
C HIS A 40 -7.13 -7.52 -14.88
N PRO A 41 -6.41 -7.67 -13.75
CA PRO A 41 -5.56 -6.61 -13.18
C PRO A 41 -4.21 -6.44 -13.89
N SER A 42 -3.95 -7.13 -15.01
CA SER A 42 -2.64 -7.10 -15.70
C SER A 42 -2.18 -5.69 -16.07
N ALA A 43 -3.08 -4.86 -16.59
CA ALA A 43 -2.76 -3.46 -16.90
C ALA A 43 -2.42 -2.66 -15.62
N LEU A 44 -3.16 -2.88 -14.54
CA LEU A 44 -2.91 -2.22 -13.26
C LEU A 44 -1.53 -2.61 -12.70
N LEU A 45 -1.19 -3.89 -12.76
CA LEU A 45 0.09 -4.41 -12.26
C LEU A 45 1.26 -4.05 -13.15
N TYR A 46 1.06 -3.87 -14.45
CA TYR A 46 2.07 -3.30 -15.33
C TYR A 46 2.51 -1.91 -14.85
N TYR A 47 1.57 -1.08 -14.38
CA TYR A 47 1.86 0.27 -13.89
C TYR A 47 2.35 0.32 -12.44
N LEU A 48 1.70 -0.41 -11.53
CA LEU A 48 2.04 -0.37 -10.11
C LEU A 48 3.19 -1.32 -9.74
N GLY A 49 3.46 -2.31 -10.59
CA GLY A 49 4.37 -3.41 -10.32
C GLY A 49 3.78 -4.43 -9.34
N GLY A 50 4.58 -5.49 -9.12
CA GLY A 50 4.18 -6.65 -8.35
C GLY A 50 3.71 -7.79 -9.26
N GLU A 51 3.84 -9.01 -8.76
CA GLU A 51 3.44 -10.22 -9.47
C GLU A 51 2.05 -10.65 -9.00
N LEU A 52 1.16 -10.95 -9.94
CA LEU A 52 -0.18 -11.41 -9.59
C LEU A 52 -0.11 -12.80 -8.97
N ASP A 53 -0.57 -12.94 -7.75
CA ASP A 53 -0.74 -14.24 -7.10
C ASP A 53 -2.12 -14.82 -7.43
N SER A 54 -3.18 -14.07 -7.10
CA SER A 54 -4.55 -14.48 -7.32
C SER A 54 -5.48 -13.28 -7.45
N TRP A 55 -6.63 -13.46 -8.11
CA TRP A 55 -7.67 -12.44 -8.17
C TRP A 55 -9.05 -13.04 -8.41
N GLN A 56 -10.07 -12.27 -8.03
CA GLN A 56 -11.45 -12.54 -8.38
C GLN A 56 -12.16 -11.23 -8.74
N ALA A 57 -12.78 -11.22 -9.94
CA ALA A 57 -13.54 -10.10 -10.45
C ALA A 57 -14.60 -9.60 -9.46
N GLY A 58 -14.64 -8.29 -9.23
CA GLY A 58 -15.58 -7.64 -8.31
C GLY A 58 -15.39 -7.98 -6.83
N ARG A 59 -14.28 -8.64 -6.44
CA ARG A 59 -14.03 -9.07 -5.07
C ARG A 59 -12.64 -8.69 -4.58
N TYR A 60 -11.58 -9.31 -5.08
CA TYR A 60 -10.24 -9.14 -4.51
C TYR A 60 -9.12 -9.36 -5.53
N LEU A 61 -7.91 -8.91 -5.16
CA LEU A 61 -6.65 -9.39 -5.73
C LEU A 61 -5.56 -9.48 -4.67
N THR A 62 -4.63 -10.38 -4.93
CA THR A 62 -3.43 -10.63 -4.13
C THR A 62 -2.21 -10.51 -5.04
N VAL A 63 -1.22 -9.76 -4.57
CA VAL A 63 -0.01 -9.41 -5.32
C VAL A 63 1.21 -9.71 -4.48
N GLN A 64 2.13 -10.48 -5.04
CA GLN A 64 3.46 -10.67 -4.48
C GLN A 64 4.28 -9.41 -4.73
N MET A 65 4.75 -8.81 -3.65
CA MET A 65 5.63 -7.65 -3.71
C MET A 65 7.10 -8.03 -3.48
N GLY A 66 7.38 -9.16 -2.85
CA GLY A 66 8.74 -9.55 -2.44
C GLY A 66 9.28 -8.63 -1.32
N GLU A 67 10.60 -8.66 -1.12
CA GLU A 67 11.30 -7.74 -0.19
C GLU A 67 11.46 -6.34 -0.81
N LYS A 68 10.33 -5.69 -1.12
CA LYS A 68 10.34 -4.29 -1.57
C LYS A 68 10.54 -3.35 -0.39
N ASP A 69 11.27 -2.27 -0.65
CA ASP A 69 11.45 -1.18 0.31
C ASP A 69 10.08 -0.60 0.75
N PRO A 70 9.90 -0.23 2.02
CA PRO A 70 8.65 0.34 2.53
C PRO A 70 8.09 1.51 1.70
N VAL A 71 8.95 2.32 1.06
CA VAL A 71 8.50 3.41 0.19
C VAL A 71 7.80 2.88 -1.05
N CYS A 72 8.30 1.80 -1.66
CA CYS A 72 7.66 1.16 -2.79
C CYS A 72 6.27 0.59 -2.42
N ILE A 73 6.16 0.01 -1.22
CA ILE A 73 4.87 -0.53 -0.73
C ILE A 73 3.88 0.60 -0.49
N ALA A 74 4.30 1.68 0.16
CA ALA A 74 3.45 2.85 0.41
C ALA A 74 2.95 3.48 -0.90
N ASN A 75 3.84 3.63 -1.90
CA ASN A 75 3.48 4.16 -3.22
C ASN A 75 2.50 3.26 -3.96
N TRP A 76 2.66 1.93 -3.84
CA TRP A 76 1.72 0.98 -4.44
C TRP A 76 0.33 1.14 -3.83
N ILE A 77 0.23 1.15 -2.49
CA ILE A 77 -1.05 1.28 -1.77
C ILE A 77 -1.77 2.57 -2.18
N LEU A 78 -1.03 3.68 -2.23
CA LEU A 78 -1.58 4.97 -2.61
C LEU A 78 -2.05 5.01 -4.07
N GLY A 79 -1.24 4.48 -4.99
CA GLY A 79 -1.58 4.39 -6.41
C GLY A 79 -2.80 3.50 -6.65
N TYR A 80 -2.90 2.40 -5.90
CA TYR A 80 -4.04 1.50 -5.93
C TYR A 80 -5.32 2.18 -5.44
N ALA A 81 -5.28 2.83 -4.27
CA ALA A 81 -6.43 3.50 -3.69
C ALA A 81 -7.04 4.53 -4.66
N ARG A 82 -6.19 5.39 -5.24
CA ARG A 82 -6.63 6.42 -6.20
C ARG A 82 -7.21 5.82 -7.48
N SER A 83 -6.51 4.85 -8.05
CA SER A 83 -6.89 4.26 -9.35
C SER A 83 -8.14 3.40 -9.24
N VAL A 84 -8.24 2.59 -8.18
CA VAL A 84 -9.21 1.50 -8.09
C VAL A 84 -10.35 1.82 -7.14
N LEU A 85 -10.08 2.46 -6.00
CA LEU A 85 -11.08 2.68 -4.95
C LEU A 85 -11.76 4.04 -5.06
N GLU A 86 -11.03 5.08 -5.44
CA GLU A 86 -11.57 6.45 -5.65
C GLU A 86 -12.09 6.68 -7.07
N GLY A 87 -11.65 5.86 -8.04
CA GLY A 87 -12.06 5.96 -9.45
C GLY A 87 -11.41 7.11 -10.24
N GLY A 88 -10.34 7.72 -9.71
CA GLY A 88 -9.60 8.81 -10.35
C GLY A 88 -8.37 8.35 -11.15
N PRO A 89 -7.76 9.22 -11.97
CA PRO A 89 -6.50 8.92 -12.66
C PRO A 89 -5.35 8.74 -11.65
N ALA A 90 -4.45 7.78 -11.92
CA ALA A 90 -3.25 7.57 -11.13
C ALA A 90 -2.32 8.79 -11.22
N PRO A 91 -1.94 9.45 -10.11
CA PRO A 91 -0.99 10.55 -10.16
C PRO A 91 0.46 10.05 -10.13
N ILE A 92 1.32 10.75 -10.86
CA ILE A 92 2.78 10.60 -10.85
C ILE A 92 3.33 11.52 -9.76
N PHE A 93 3.96 10.99 -8.70
CA PHE A 93 4.68 11.84 -7.75
C PHE A 93 5.95 11.20 -7.16
N SER A 94 6.97 12.05 -7.04
CA SER A 94 8.28 11.81 -6.45
C SER A 94 8.19 11.88 -4.92
N ALA A 95 8.71 10.88 -4.21
CA ALA A 95 8.66 10.82 -2.77
C ALA A 95 9.86 11.56 -2.14
N SER A 96 9.58 12.59 -1.34
CA SER A 96 10.55 13.22 -0.44
C SER A 96 10.34 12.66 0.97
N LEU A 97 11.32 11.93 1.50
CA LEU A 97 11.34 11.46 2.88
C LEU A 97 11.54 12.64 3.84
N GLY A 98 10.48 13.07 4.51
CA GLY A 98 10.59 13.92 5.69
C GLY A 98 11.18 13.12 6.86
N ARG A 99 12.39 13.48 7.32
CA ARG A 99 12.93 12.92 8.56
C ARG A 99 12.00 13.31 9.72
N LEU A 100 11.44 12.33 10.41
CA LEU A 100 10.82 12.55 11.72
C LEU A 100 11.88 13.17 12.63
N ARG A 101 11.67 14.43 13.03
CA ARG A 101 12.49 15.10 14.04
C ARG A 101 12.33 14.30 15.33
N ALA A 102 13.43 13.87 15.93
CA ALA A 102 13.40 13.17 17.21
C ALA A 102 12.65 14.02 18.25
N PRO A 103 11.83 13.42 19.13
CA PRO A 103 11.24 14.14 20.24
C PRO A 103 12.38 14.71 21.10
N ASN A 104 12.30 16.01 21.36
CA ASN A 104 13.26 16.75 22.17
C ASN A 104 13.26 16.14 23.58
N PRO A 105 14.38 15.56 24.07
CA PRO A 105 14.43 15.08 25.44
C PRO A 105 14.59 16.28 26.37
N MET A 106 13.47 16.68 26.98
CA MET A 106 13.35 17.58 28.14
C MET A 106 14.03 18.96 28.06
N ALA A 107 13.18 19.99 28.08
CA ALA A 107 13.44 21.23 28.81
C ALA A 107 12.17 21.57 29.60
#